data_AF-A0A954XBU8-F1
#
_entry.id   AF-A0A954XBU8-F1
#
_cell.length_a   1.000
_cell.length_b   1.000
_cell.length_c   1.000
_cell.angle_alpha   90.00
_cell.angle_beta   90.00
_cell.angle_gamma   90.00
#
_symmetry.space_group_name_H-M   'P 1'
#
loop_
_entity.id
_entity.type
_entity.pdbx_description
1 polymer ?
#
loop_
_entity_poly.entity_id
_entity_poly.type
_entity_poly.pdbx_seq_one_letter_code
_entity_poly.pdbx_strand_id
1 'polypeptide(L)'
;MLTKRATIHIGLSDPYFKRRRLMIAAGWLISLGSLAMFILSIALVDRFDAAPFLIFLGVIGIFVGLIVGTVGSRMIRPVKITDTHVHVKGCHAEFLNRFPLWTFG
;
A
#
# COMPACT_ATOMS: atom_id res chain seq x y z
N MET A 1 17.52 20.16 0.42
CA MET A 1 16.85 19.15 -0.42
C MET A 1 15.65 19.81 -1.08
N LEU A 2 15.67 20.01 -2.41
CA LEU A 2 14.56 20.60 -3.15
C LEU A 2 13.67 19.47 -3.70
N THR A 3 12.46 19.34 -3.15
CA THR A 3 11.47 18.34 -3.60
C THR A 3 10.54 18.98 -4.61
N LYS A 4 10.51 18.49 -5.86
CA LYS A 4 9.50 18.90 -6.85
C LYS A 4 8.18 18.16 -6.58
N ARG A 5 7.08 18.90 -6.45
CA ARG A 5 5.74 18.38 -6.16
C ARG A 5 4.77 18.81 -7.26
N ALA A 6 4.19 17.84 -7.96
CA ALA A 6 3.09 18.05 -8.89
C ALA A 6 1.83 17.40 -8.32
N THR A 7 0.75 18.17 -8.18
CA THR A 7 -0.54 17.67 -7.69
C THR A 7 -1.45 17.41 -8.88
N ILE A 8 -1.75 16.14 -9.16
CA ILE A 8 -2.65 15.74 -10.25
C ILE A 8 -3.96 15.25 -9.63
N HIS A 9 -5.07 15.89 -9.99
CA HIS A 9 -6.40 15.44 -9.59
C HIS A 9 -6.91 14.39 -10.59
N ILE A 10 -6.75 13.12 -10.24
CA ILE A 10 -7.26 12.00 -11.04
C ILE A 10 -8.62 11.61 -10.46
N GLY A 11 -9.67 11.76 -11.26
CA GLY A 11 -11.00 11.23 -10.95
C GLY A 11 -10.94 9.70 -10.97
N LEU A 12 -10.87 9.08 -9.80
CA LEU A 12 -10.95 7.63 -9.67
C LEU A 12 -12.42 7.20 -9.66
N SER A 13 -12.73 6.12 -10.36
CA SER A 13 -14.04 5.49 -10.30
C SER A 13 -14.25 4.75 -8.96
N ASP A 14 -15.50 4.70 -8.50
CA ASP A 14 -15.91 4.09 -7.23
C ASP A 14 -15.36 2.67 -6.95
N PRO A 15 -15.32 1.72 -7.91
CA PRO A 15 -14.77 0.39 -7.64
C PRO A 15 -13.29 0.42 -7.23
N TYR A 16 -12.53 1.39 -7.71
CA TYR A 16 -11.12 1.53 -7.36
C TYR A 16 -10.94 2.13 -5.96
N PHE A 17 -11.79 3.08 -5.56
CA PHE A 17 -11.84 3.54 -4.17
C PHE A 17 -12.18 2.41 -3.19
N LYS A 18 -13.16 1.56 -3.53
CA LYS A 18 -13.51 0.38 -2.74
C LYS A 18 -12.32 -0.58 -2.61
N ARG A 19 -11.62 -0.87 -3.71
CA ARG A 19 -10.44 -1.74 -3.69
C ARG A 19 -9.32 -1.20 -2.80
N ARG A 20 -9.04 0.11 -2.84
CA ARG A 20 -8.07 0.72 -1.91
C ARG A 20 -8.51 0.61 -0.46
N ARG A 21 -9.78 0.90 -0.14
CA ARG A 21 -10.29 0.79 1.23
C ARG A 21 -10.19 -0.65 1.74
N LEU A 22 -10.52 -1.64 0.90
CA LEU A 22 -10.37 -3.06 1.22
C LEU A 22 -8.90 -3.43 1.49
N MET A 23 -7.97 -2.99 0.64
CA MET A 23 -6.54 -3.28 0.85
C MET A 23 -5.98 -2.61 2.12
N ILE A 24 -6.42 -1.39 2.42
CA ILE A 24 -6.06 -0.70 3.68
C ILE A 24 -6.65 -1.45 4.88
N ALA A 25 -7.93 -1.82 4.83
CA ALA A 25 -8.59 -2.56 5.89
C ALA A 25 -7.94 -3.93 6.11
N ALA A 26 -7.62 -4.66 5.04
CA ALA A 26 -6.89 -5.92 5.12
C ALA A 26 -5.49 -5.75 5.74
N GLY A 27 -4.74 -4.72 5.34
CA GLY A 27 -3.43 -4.41 5.93
C GLY A 27 -3.53 -4.13 7.44
N TRP A 28 -4.55 -3.37 7.87
CA TRP A 28 -4.82 -3.13 9.29
C TRP A 28 -5.23 -4.39 10.03
N LEU A 29 -6.14 -5.21 9.49
CA LEU A 29 -6.58 -6.45 10.10
C LEU A 29 -5.43 -7.44 10.28
N ILE A 30 -4.58 -7.59 9.26
CA ILE A 30 -3.40 -8.47 9.32
C ILE A 30 -2.43 -7.95 10.38
N SER A 31 -2.14 -6.64 10.39
CA SER A 31 -1.20 -6.05 11.34
C SER A 31 -1.69 -6.16 12.79
N LEU A 32 -2.95 -5.81 13.05
CA LEU A 32 -3.56 -5.88 14.38
C LEU A 32 -3.74 -7.33 14.85
N GLY A 33 -4.16 -8.23 13.95
CA GLY A 33 -4.28 -9.65 14.25
C GLY A 33 -2.92 -10.26 14.61
N SER A 34 -1.87 -9.90 13.87
CA SER A 34 -0.50 -10.37 14.14
C SER A 34 0.05 -9.80 15.45
N LEU A 35 -0.26 -8.54 15.76
CA LEU A 35 0.12 -7.92 17.04
C LEU A 35 -0.60 -8.58 18.23
N ALA A 36 -1.90 -8.83 18.11
CA ALA A 36 -2.66 -9.53 19.15
C ALA A 36 -2.13 -10.96 19.37
N MET A 37 -1.85 -11.68 18.27
CA MET A 37 -1.26 -13.01 18.32
C MET A 37 0.12 -13.01 18.98
N PHE A 38 0.96 -12.02 18.68
CA PHE A 38 2.28 -11.85 19.31
C PHE A 38 2.16 -11.64 20.82
N ILE A 39 1.28 -10.72 21.27
CA ILE A 39 1.06 -10.45 22.70
C ILE A 39 0.54 -11.69 23.43
N LEU A 40 -0.45 -12.39 22.85
CA LEU A 40 -1.00 -13.62 23.41
C LEU A 40 0.04 -14.73 23.50
N SER A 41 0.90 -14.86 22.49
CA SER A 41 1.95 -15.89 22.47
C SER A 41 3.02 -15.65 23.52
N ILE A 42 3.37 -14.38 23.80
CA ILE A 42 4.26 -14.03 24.91
C ILE A 42 3.60 -14.36 26.26
N ALA A 43 2.32 -14.02 26.44
CA ALA A 43 1.60 -14.27 27.68
C ALA A 43 1.43 -15.77 28.00
N LEU A 44 1.49 -16.62 26.97
CA LEU A 44 1.29 -18.07 27.06
C LEU A 44 2.59 -18.86 26.82
N VAL A 45 3.76 -18.20 26.82
CA VAL A 45 5.03 -18.83 26.44
C VAL A 45 5.39 -20.04 27.31
N ASP A 46 5.08 -19.98 28.61
CA ASP A 46 5.36 -21.05 29.56
C ASP A 46 4.35 -22.21 29.49
N ARG A 47 3.25 -22.05 28.73
CA ARG A 47 2.14 -23.02 28.65
C ARG A 47 2.05 -23.74 27.31
N PHE A 48 2.77 -23.26 26.30
CA PHE A 48 2.70 -23.77 24.94
C PHE A 48 4.10 -23.86 24.33
N ASP A 49 4.57 -25.09 24.06
CA ASP A 49 5.87 -25.32 23.42
C ASP A 49 5.98 -24.68 22.02
N ALA A 50 4.84 -24.44 21.36
CA ALA A 50 4.76 -23.77 20.07
C ALA A 50 4.79 -22.23 20.16
N ALA A 51 4.78 -21.64 21.36
CA ALA A 51 4.76 -20.19 21.55
C ALA A 51 5.94 -19.45 20.88
N PRO A 52 7.20 -19.95 20.90
CA PRO A 52 8.30 -19.29 20.18
C PRO A 52 8.06 -19.20 18.67
N PHE A 53 7.44 -20.23 18.07
CA PHE A 53 7.09 -20.24 16.66
C PHE A 53 5.97 -19.24 16.34
N LEU A 54 4.95 -19.16 17.19
CA LEU A 54 3.85 -18.19 17.05
C LEU A 54 4.32 -16.74 17.22
N ILE A 55 5.27 -16.48 18.13
CA ILE A 55 5.92 -15.18 18.29
C ILE A 55 6.62 -14.78 16.98
N PHE A 56 7.41 -15.68 16.40
CA PHE A 56 8.09 -15.42 15.13
C PHE A 56 7.10 -15.16 13.98
N LEU A 57 6.03 -15.95 13.91
CA LEU A 57 4.97 -15.78 12.92
C LEU A 57 4.23 -14.43 13.10
N GLY A 58 4.01 -14.00 14.34
CA GLY A 58 3.41 -12.71 14.67
C GLY A 58 4.28 -11.54 14.21
N VAL A 59 5.59 -11.60 14.42
CA VAL A 59 6.52 -10.57 13.93
C VAL A 59 6.49 -10.48 12.41
N ILE A 60 6.60 -11.61 11.70
CA ILE A 60 6.53 -11.64 10.23
C ILE A 60 5.17 -11.11 9.75
N GLY A 61 4.07 -11.52 10.40
CA GLY A 61 2.71 -11.09 10.06
C GLY A 61 2.53 -9.58 10.13
N ILE A 62 3.15 -8.89 11.10
CA ILE A 62 3.13 -7.42 11.20
C ILE A 62 3.78 -6.79 9.96
N PHE A 63 4.96 -7.28 9.55
CA PHE A 63 5.64 -6.78 8.35
C PHE A 63 4.84 -7.05 7.08
N VAL A 64 4.26 -8.24 6.95
CA VAL A 64 3.39 -8.57 5.81
C VAL A 64 2.17 -7.67 5.77
N GLY A 65 1.51 -7.41 6.90
CA GLY A 65 0.37 -6.50 7.00
C GLY A 65 0.71 -5.08 6.58
N LEU A 66 1.87 -4.57 7.02
CA LEU A 66 2.42 -3.27 6.61
C LEU A 66 2.68 -3.21 5.10
N ILE A 67 3.29 -4.24 4.52
CA ILE A 67 3.57 -4.32 3.09
C ILE A 67 2.26 -4.35 2.30
N VAL A 68 1.31 -5.20 2.66
CA VAL A 68 0.00 -5.30 1.99
C VAL A 68 -0.74 -3.98 2.05
N GLY A 69 -0.78 -3.34 3.22
CA GLY A 69 -1.42 -2.04 3.42
C GLY A 69 -0.76 -0.93 2.59
N THR A 70 0.58 -0.88 2.53
CA THR A 70 1.31 0.18 1.81
C THR A 70 1.36 -0.03 0.30
N VAL A 71 1.57 -1.26 -0.16
CA VAL A 71 1.69 -1.61 -1.58
C VAL A 71 0.30 -1.64 -2.23
N GLY A 72 -0.69 -2.22 -1.55
CA GLY A 72 -2.07 -2.34 -2.03
C GLY A 72 -2.86 -1.03 -1.99
N SER A 73 -2.48 -0.09 -1.13
CA SER A 73 -3.11 1.25 -1.10
C SER A 73 -2.56 2.22 -2.15
N ARG A 74 -1.36 1.97 -2.67
CA ARG A 74 -0.73 2.78 -3.72
C ARG A 74 -1.33 2.46 -5.09
N MET A 75 -2.43 3.14 -5.41
CA MET A 75 -3.13 3.00 -6.69
C MET A 75 -2.38 3.66 -7.86
N ILE A 76 -1.70 4.77 -7.61
CA ILE A 76 -0.92 5.50 -8.60
C ILE A 76 0.51 5.58 -8.10
N ARG A 77 1.45 5.12 -8.92
CA ARG A 77 2.88 5.18 -8.61
C ARG A 77 3.55 6.18 -9.55
N PRO A 78 4.06 7.32 -9.05
CA PRO A 78 4.95 8.16 -9.84
C PRO A 78 6.22 7.35 -10.14
N VAL A 79 6.53 7.19 -11.42
CA VAL A 79 7.72 6.48 -11.91
C VAL A 79 8.86 7.45 -12.09
N LYS A 80 8.58 8.64 -12.64
CA LYS A 80 9.59 9.67 -12.93
C LYS A 80 8.92 11.04 -12.97
N ILE A 81 9.52 12.03 -12.30
CA ILE A 81 9.13 13.43 -12.39
C ILE A 81 10.30 14.15 -13.04
N THR A 82 10.09 14.65 -14.25
CA THR A 82 11.02 15.51 -14.98
C THR A 82 10.41 16.92 -15.03
N ASP A 83 11.20 17.93 -15.36
CA ASP A 83 10.76 19.34 -15.36
C ASP A 83 9.59 19.60 -16.31
N THR A 84 9.45 18.78 -17.35
CA THR A 84 8.42 18.89 -18.38
C THR A 84 7.35 17.79 -18.30
N HIS A 85 7.65 16.63 -17.69
CA HIS A 85 6.78 15.44 -17.75
C HIS A 85 6.75 14.65 -16.43
N VAL A 86 5.56 14.13 -16.09
CA VAL A 86 5.37 13.21 -14.97
C VAL A 86 4.91 11.86 -15.50
N HIS A 87 5.76 10.84 -15.32
CA HIS A 87 5.45 9.46 -15.68
C HIS A 87 4.74 8.81 -14.49
N VAL A 88 3.52 8.34 -14.70
CA VAL A 88 2.70 7.68 -13.67
C VAL A 88 2.25 6.31 -14.15
N LYS A 89 2.41 5.30 -13.28
CA LYS A 89 1.88 3.94 -13.49
C LYS A 89 0.57 3.79 -12.71
N GLY A 90 -0.40 3.12 -13.32
CA GLY A 90 -1.72 2.86 -12.72
C GLY A 90 -2.88 3.64 -13.35
N CYS A 91 -2.61 4.51 -14.34
CA CYS A 91 -3.65 5.16 -15.13
C CYS A 91 -4.06 4.29 -16.32
N HIS A 92 -5.36 4.22 -16.63
CA HIS A 92 -5.85 3.55 -17.83
C HIS A 92 -5.42 4.34 -19.09
N ALA A 93 -5.05 3.66 -20.18
CA ALA A 93 -4.62 4.31 -21.43
C ALA A 93 -5.65 5.32 -21.97
N GLU A 94 -6.94 5.03 -21.82
CA GLU A 94 -8.04 5.91 -22.21
C GLU A 94 -8.09 7.21 -21.39
N PHE A 95 -7.66 7.20 -20.13
CA PHE A 95 -7.48 8.42 -19.34
C PHE A 95 -6.33 9.27 -19.86
N LEU A 96 -5.22 8.63 -20.28
CA LEU A 96 -4.08 9.33 -20.86
C LEU A 96 -4.43 9.97 -22.21
N ASN A 97 -5.28 9.32 -23.01
CA ASN A 97 -5.73 9.84 -24.31
C ASN A 97 -6.68 11.05 -24.23
N ARG A 98 -7.20 11.38 -23.04
CA ARG A 98 -7.99 12.61 -22.84
C ARG A 98 -7.13 13.87 -22.73
N PHE A 99 -5.85 13.71 -22.45
CA PHE A 99 -4.93 14.84 -22.44
C PHE A 99 -4.53 15.16 -23.89
N PRO A 100 -4.43 16.46 -24.24
CA PRO A 100 -3.94 16.83 -25.57
C PRO A 100 -2.57 16.21 -25.80
N LEU A 101 -2.35 15.70 -27.02
CA LEU A 101 -1.03 15.26 -27.47
C LEU A 101 -0.03 16.40 -27.23
N TRP A 102 1.10 16.09 -26.62
CA TRP A 102 2.15 17.06 -26.32
C TRP A 102 2.72 17.62 -27.64
N THR A 103 2.46 18.89 -27.95
CA THR A 103 2.77 19.52 -29.26
C THR A 103 4.11 20.23 -29.35
N PHE A 104 4.94 20.24 -28.30
CA PHE A 104 6.20 21.02 -28.30
C PHE A 104 7.40 20.13 -27.94
N GLY A 105 8.08 19.62 -28.97
CA GLY A 105 9.33 18.86 -28.85
C GLY A 105 10.55 19.75 -28.65
#